data_AF-A0A1W9L4I4-F1
#
_entry.id   AF-A0A1W9L4I4-F1
#
_cell.length_a   1.000
_cell.length_b   1.000
_cell.length_c   1.000
_cell.angle_alpha   90.00
_cell.angle_beta   90.00
_cell.angle_gamma   90.00
#
_symmetry.space_group_name_H-M   'P 1'
#
loop_
_entity.id
_entity.type
_entity.pdbx_description
1 polymer ?
#
loop_
_entity_poly.entity_id
_entity_poly.type
_entity_poly.pdbx_seq_one_letter_code
_entity_poly.pdbx_strand_id
1 'polypeptide(L)'
;MQKWAHHAPVNYLHKFYLVEAEQAHVLHQDGTARELYDRAIVLAQQNEYVNEEALACELAGKFYLAKKQTKIAQVYLWDAHHGYSRWGAFAKVKDLETRYPRILSQSNLQKTTACPLVLSDKSHPECQTCLLDSTTGHSTVNTPKQSSPNILDLTSILKVSQVIAGEIKLKNLLEKLMKVVVENAGAQTGFLLLNRADTWVIEAKATISTLFTLDTQNEWRVETLQSTILTDSEELSTGIVHYVARTKEYVILNDAAKMGHFTNDSHILKRQPKSVLCAPLINQGHITAIFYLENNWATGIFTQNRIEMLNLTDGHCY
;
A
#
# COMPACT_ATOMS: atom_id res chain seq x y z
N MET A 1 -22.89 -16.44 24.76
CA MET A 1 -22.11 -15.20 24.58
C MET A 1 -22.63 -14.03 25.41
N GLN A 2 -23.86 -13.55 25.25
CA GLN A 2 -24.42 -12.35 25.92
C GLN A 2 -24.01 -12.14 27.40
N LYS A 3 -24.14 -13.15 28.27
CA LYS A 3 -23.75 -13.07 29.69
C LYS A 3 -22.26 -12.74 29.90
N TRP A 4 -21.36 -13.28 29.07
CA TRP A 4 -19.92 -12.98 29.15
C TRP A 4 -19.59 -11.60 28.55
N ALA A 5 -20.29 -11.18 27.49
CA ALA A 5 -20.19 -9.83 26.95
C ALA A 5 -20.67 -8.75 27.96
N HIS A 6 -21.63 -9.07 28.82
CA HIS A 6 -22.06 -8.18 29.90
C HIS A 6 -21.02 -8.04 31.02
N HIS A 7 -20.33 -9.12 31.41
CA HIS A 7 -19.33 -9.09 32.49
C HIS A 7 -17.92 -8.70 32.05
N ALA A 8 -17.56 -8.91 30.77
CA ALA A 8 -16.25 -8.57 30.21
C ALA A 8 -16.39 -8.18 28.73
N PRO A 9 -16.92 -6.98 28.41
CA PRO A 9 -17.23 -6.58 27.03
C PRO A 9 -16.01 -6.59 26.10
N VAL A 10 -14.86 -6.10 26.57
CA VAL A 10 -13.57 -6.11 25.85
C VAL A 10 -13.28 -7.47 25.20
N ASN A 11 -13.46 -8.56 25.95
CA ASN A 11 -13.02 -9.90 25.56
C ASN A 11 -14.08 -10.69 24.76
N TYR A 12 -15.37 -10.29 24.84
CA TYR A 12 -16.49 -11.11 24.36
C TYR A 12 -17.55 -10.36 23.55
N LEU A 13 -17.58 -9.02 23.54
CA LEU A 13 -18.62 -8.24 22.86
C LEU A 13 -18.49 -8.31 21.33
N HIS A 14 -17.26 -8.27 20.80
CA HIS A 14 -17.00 -8.47 19.37
C HIS A 14 -17.48 -9.86 18.91
N LYS A 15 -17.16 -10.92 19.67
CA LYS A 15 -17.62 -12.30 19.39
C LYS A 15 -19.13 -12.47 19.55
N PHE A 16 -19.75 -11.74 20.48
CA PHE A 16 -21.20 -11.71 20.63
C PHE A 16 -21.85 -11.11 19.37
N TYR A 17 -21.46 -9.90 18.96
CA TYR A 17 -22.03 -9.27 17.77
C TYR A 17 -21.78 -10.07 16.49
N LEU A 18 -20.65 -10.79 16.36
CA LEU A 18 -20.41 -11.66 15.22
C LEU A 18 -21.41 -12.84 15.15
N VAL A 19 -21.76 -13.44 16.30
CA VAL A 19 -22.78 -14.50 16.36
C VAL A 19 -24.19 -13.96 16.11
N GLU A 20 -24.51 -12.77 16.62
CA GLU A 20 -25.79 -12.12 16.34
C GLU A 20 -25.88 -11.68 14.85
N ALA A 21 -24.77 -11.32 14.19
CA ALA A 21 -24.72 -10.98 12.77
C ALA A 21 -25.06 -12.18 11.88
N GLU A 22 -24.45 -13.34 12.15
CA GLU A 22 -24.79 -14.61 11.47
C GLU A 22 -26.26 -15.01 11.72
N GLN A 23 -26.76 -14.83 12.95
CA GLN A 23 -28.18 -15.07 13.25
C GLN A 23 -29.10 -14.14 12.45
N ALA A 24 -28.80 -12.84 12.41
CA ALA A 24 -29.55 -11.86 11.63
C ALA A 24 -29.48 -12.17 10.12
N HIS A 25 -28.34 -12.63 9.60
CA HIS A 25 -28.21 -13.06 8.21
C HIS A 25 -29.12 -14.27 7.89
N VAL A 26 -29.14 -15.29 8.74
CA VAL A 26 -30.00 -16.48 8.59
C VAL A 26 -31.48 -16.12 8.72
N LEU A 27 -31.84 -15.14 9.56
CA LEU A 27 -33.20 -14.60 9.70
C LEU A 27 -33.56 -13.57 8.60
N HIS A 28 -32.70 -13.36 7.60
CA HIS A 28 -32.86 -12.37 6.53
C HIS A 28 -33.02 -10.90 7.01
N GLN A 29 -32.57 -10.60 8.24
CA GLN A 29 -32.57 -9.27 8.84
C GLN A 29 -31.34 -8.46 8.36
N ASP A 30 -31.34 -8.22 7.06
CA ASP A 30 -30.22 -7.71 6.26
C ASP A 30 -29.58 -6.39 6.73
N GLY A 31 -30.36 -5.48 7.30
CA GLY A 31 -29.85 -4.23 7.86
C GLY A 31 -29.10 -4.47 9.17
N THR A 32 -29.75 -5.18 10.09
CA THR A 32 -29.22 -5.60 11.39
C THR A 32 -27.93 -6.41 11.23
N ALA A 33 -27.89 -7.35 10.29
CA ALA A 33 -26.71 -8.18 10.02
C ALA A 33 -25.48 -7.33 9.68
N ARG A 34 -25.62 -6.34 8.78
CA ARG A 34 -24.54 -5.39 8.43
C ARG A 34 -24.01 -4.68 9.67
N GLU A 35 -24.90 -4.01 10.41
CA GLU A 35 -24.49 -3.23 11.59
C GLU A 35 -23.77 -4.09 12.64
N LEU A 36 -24.19 -5.34 12.79
CA LEU A 36 -23.57 -6.28 13.73
C LEU A 36 -22.19 -6.77 13.25
N TYR A 37 -22.00 -7.03 11.95
CA TYR A 37 -20.67 -7.31 11.38
C TYR A 37 -19.72 -6.13 11.59
N ASP A 38 -20.14 -4.91 11.23
CA ASP A 38 -19.29 -3.71 11.34
C ASP A 38 -18.92 -3.42 12.81
N ARG A 39 -19.88 -3.54 13.75
CA ARG A 39 -19.61 -3.45 15.20
C ARG A 39 -18.67 -4.55 15.69
N ALA A 40 -18.79 -5.78 15.18
CA ALA A 40 -17.90 -6.88 15.54
C ALA A 40 -16.45 -6.63 15.08
N ILE A 41 -16.26 -6.14 13.84
CA ILE A 41 -14.95 -5.81 13.27
C ILE A 41 -14.29 -4.68 14.08
N VAL A 42 -15.00 -3.57 14.28
CA VAL A 42 -14.48 -2.40 15.02
C VAL A 42 -14.09 -2.79 16.45
N LEU A 43 -14.91 -3.58 17.16
CA LEU A 43 -14.59 -4.02 18.52
C LEU A 43 -13.51 -5.11 18.58
N ALA A 44 -13.29 -5.90 17.53
CA ALA A 44 -12.14 -6.79 17.46
C ALA A 44 -10.85 -5.98 17.25
N GLN A 45 -10.87 -5.01 16.34
CA GLN A 45 -9.74 -4.13 16.01
C GLN A 45 -9.33 -3.24 17.19
N GLN A 46 -10.29 -2.60 17.86
CA GLN A 46 -10.04 -1.73 19.04
C GLN A 46 -9.39 -2.47 20.23
N ASN A 47 -9.58 -3.79 20.31
CA ASN A 47 -9.05 -4.64 21.38
C ASN A 47 -7.97 -5.61 20.86
N GLU A 48 -7.38 -5.30 19.70
CA GLU A 48 -6.25 -6.00 19.06
C GLU A 48 -6.45 -7.50 18.76
N TYR A 49 -7.69 -7.99 18.71
CA TYR A 49 -8.03 -9.39 18.41
C TYR A 49 -7.96 -9.67 16.89
N VAL A 50 -6.76 -9.63 16.31
CA VAL A 50 -6.50 -9.78 14.86
C VAL A 50 -7.12 -11.06 14.25
N ASN A 51 -7.21 -12.14 15.03
CA ASN A 51 -7.81 -13.40 14.59
C ASN A 51 -9.35 -13.33 14.48
N GLU A 52 -9.99 -12.51 15.32
CA GLU A 52 -11.44 -12.27 15.30
C GLU A 52 -11.80 -11.18 14.27
N GLU A 53 -10.93 -10.16 14.12
CA GLU A 53 -10.95 -9.15 13.06
C GLU A 53 -10.98 -9.84 11.68
N ALA A 54 -10.01 -10.72 11.42
CA ALA A 54 -9.92 -11.48 10.16
C ALA A 54 -11.15 -12.39 9.90
N LEU A 55 -11.67 -13.03 10.96
CA LEU A 55 -12.84 -13.91 10.86
C LEU A 55 -14.13 -13.13 10.58
N ALA A 56 -14.32 -12.00 11.27
CA ALA A 56 -15.48 -11.12 11.06
C ALA A 56 -15.47 -10.54 9.64
N CYS A 57 -14.31 -10.12 9.13
CA CYS A 57 -14.15 -9.70 7.75
C CYS A 57 -14.40 -10.84 6.74
N GLU A 58 -13.96 -12.09 6.98
CA GLU A 58 -14.28 -13.20 6.07
C GLU A 58 -15.80 -13.47 6.02
N LEU A 59 -16.50 -13.36 7.16
CA LEU A 59 -17.94 -13.58 7.24
C LEU A 59 -18.75 -12.44 6.60
N ALA A 60 -18.42 -11.18 6.89
CA ALA A 60 -19.00 -10.02 6.23
C ALA A 60 -18.80 -10.07 4.70
N GLY A 61 -17.60 -10.46 4.24
CA GLY A 61 -17.30 -10.70 2.84
C GLY A 61 -18.21 -11.74 2.17
N LYS A 62 -18.47 -12.86 2.85
CA LYS A 62 -19.41 -13.90 2.38
C LYS A 62 -20.86 -13.41 2.31
N PHE A 63 -21.32 -12.70 3.34
CA PHE A 63 -22.64 -12.07 3.36
C PHE A 63 -22.84 -11.15 2.15
N TYR A 64 -21.88 -10.27 1.86
CA TYR A 64 -21.96 -9.39 0.68
C TYR A 64 -21.85 -10.13 -0.66
N LEU A 65 -21.14 -11.27 -0.74
CA LEU A 65 -21.14 -12.13 -1.93
C LEU A 65 -22.49 -12.81 -2.18
N ALA A 66 -23.12 -13.38 -1.14
CA ALA A 66 -24.43 -14.00 -1.25
C ALA A 66 -25.47 -13.02 -1.84
N LYS A 67 -25.31 -11.73 -1.53
CA LYS A 67 -26.15 -10.62 -1.97
C LYS A 67 -25.70 -9.97 -3.28
N LYS A 68 -24.72 -10.55 -3.98
CA LYS A 68 -24.16 -10.10 -5.26
C LYS A 68 -23.50 -8.69 -5.21
N GLN A 69 -23.18 -8.19 -4.01
CA GLN A 69 -22.55 -6.88 -3.81
C GLN A 69 -21.02 -6.98 -3.86
N THR A 70 -20.50 -7.52 -4.96
CA THR A 70 -19.10 -7.98 -5.10
C THR A 70 -18.05 -6.90 -4.78
N LYS A 71 -18.31 -5.62 -5.09
CA LYS A 71 -17.40 -4.51 -4.75
C LYS A 71 -17.22 -4.33 -3.24
N ILE A 72 -18.30 -4.50 -2.47
CA ILE A 72 -18.28 -4.37 -1.01
C ILE A 72 -17.61 -5.62 -0.42
N ALA A 73 -18.01 -6.81 -0.90
CA ALA A 73 -17.38 -8.06 -0.50
C ALA A 73 -15.86 -8.09 -0.75
N GLN A 74 -15.38 -7.45 -1.80
CA GLN A 74 -13.95 -7.37 -2.13
C GLN A 74 -13.14 -6.68 -1.02
N VAL A 75 -13.68 -5.63 -0.39
CA VAL A 75 -13.01 -4.91 0.70
C VAL A 75 -12.85 -5.85 1.90
N TYR A 76 -13.94 -6.36 2.46
CA TYR A 76 -13.89 -7.26 3.62
C TYR A 76 -13.09 -8.55 3.36
N LEU A 77 -13.10 -9.12 2.13
CA LEU A 77 -12.28 -10.30 1.80
C LEU A 77 -10.79 -9.97 1.67
N TRP A 78 -10.43 -8.75 1.30
CA TRP A 78 -9.05 -8.26 1.29
C TRP A 78 -8.58 -7.99 2.74
N ASP A 79 -9.39 -7.33 3.56
CA ASP A 79 -9.12 -7.12 4.99
C ASP A 79 -8.97 -8.45 5.75
N ALA A 80 -9.80 -9.45 5.42
CA ALA A 80 -9.67 -10.80 5.96
C ALA A 80 -8.34 -11.47 5.54
N HIS A 81 -7.95 -11.38 4.27
CA HIS A 81 -6.66 -11.89 3.77
C HIS A 81 -5.48 -11.24 4.51
N HIS A 82 -5.51 -9.92 4.69
CA HIS A 82 -4.50 -9.18 5.43
C HIS A 82 -4.50 -9.48 6.93
N GLY A 83 -5.66 -9.66 7.56
CA GLY A 83 -5.79 -10.07 8.96
C GLY A 83 -5.25 -11.48 9.22
N TYR A 84 -5.62 -12.47 8.38
CA TYR A 84 -5.07 -13.82 8.45
C TYR A 84 -3.56 -13.84 8.17
N SER A 85 -3.07 -12.97 7.27
CA SER A 85 -1.63 -12.81 7.01
C SER A 85 -0.88 -12.21 8.21
N ARG A 86 -1.43 -11.16 8.85
CA ARG A 86 -0.91 -10.55 10.09
C ARG A 86 -0.87 -11.56 11.25
N TRP A 87 -1.87 -12.43 11.35
CA TRP A 87 -1.95 -13.48 12.38
C TRP A 87 -1.10 -14.73 12.04
N GLY A 88 -0.49 -14.81 10.85
CA GLY A 88 0.35 -15.94 10.43
C GLY A 88 -0.43 -17.19 9.99
N ALA A 89 -1.74 -17.08 9.76
CA ALA A 89 -2.61 -18.19 9.38
C ALA A 89 -2.53 -18.49 7.87
N PHE A 90 -1.34 -18.73 7.33
CA PHE A 90 -1.09 -18.86 5.88
C PHE A 90 -1.93 -19.94 5.18
N ALA A 91 -2.34 -20.99 5.89
CA ALA A 91 -3.29 -21.99 5.37
C ALA A 91 -4.66 -21.37 5.04
N LYS A 92 -5.16 -20.44 5.88
CA LYS A 92 -6.39 -19.67 5.65
C LYS A 92 -6.23 -18.63 4.55
N VAL A 93 -5.05 -18.01 4.42
CA VAL A 93 -4.72 -17.07 3.34
C VAL A 93 -4.78 -17.78 1.98
N LYS A 94 -4.10 -18.92 1.83
CA LYS A 94 -4.12 -19.74 0.60
C LYS A 94 -5.50 -20.32 0.27
N ASP A 95 -6.27 -20.68 1.29
CA ASP A 95 -7.68 -21.09 1.19
C ASP A 95 -8.59 -19.96 0.65
N LEU A 96 -8.41 -18.72 1.13
CA LEU A 96 -9.09 -17.54 0.59
C LEU A 96 -8.71 -17.25 -0.86
N GLU A 97 -7.42 -17.29 -1.20
CA GLU A 97 -6.91 -17.12 -2.57
C GLU A 97 -7.48 -18.17 -3.53
N THR A 98 -7.59 -19.42 -3.08
CA THR A 98 -8.15 -20.53 -3.86
C THR A 98 -9.66 -20.41 -4.04
N ARG A 99 -10.40 -19.93 -3.04
CA ARG A 99 -11.86 -19.76 -3.09
C ARG A 99 -12.31 -18.50 -3.83
N TYR A 100 -11.55 -17.41 -3.76
CA TYR A 100 -11.94 -16.09 -4.29
C TYR A 100 -10.92 -15.50 -5.28
N PRO A 101 -10.35 -16.27 -6.22
CA PRO A 101 -9.23 -15.82 -7.05
C PRO A 101 -9.59 -14.59 -7.88
N ARG A 102 -10.80 -14.51 -8.45
CA ARG A 102 -11.22 -13.32 -9.22
C ARG A 102 -11.34 -12.05 -8.39
N ILE A 103 -11.59 -12.14 -7.09
CA ILE A 103 -11.79 -10.99 -6.20
C ILE A 103 -10.44 -10.48 -5.70
N LEU A 104 -9.55 -11.40 -5.31
CA LEU A 104 -8.21 -11.09 -4.81
C LEU A 104 -7.23 -10.75 -5.95
N SER A 105 -7.41 -11.30 -7.16
CA SER A 105 -6.63 -10.95 -8.36
C SER A 105 -7.20 -9.75 -9.15
N GLN A 106 -8.33 -9.15 -8.75
CA GLN A 106 -8.95 -8.05 -9.51
C GLN A 106 -8.18 -6.72 -9.48
N SER A 107 -7.10 -6.64 -8.70
CA SER A 107 -6.06 -5.59 -8.80
C SER A 107 -5.46 -5.45 -10.20
N ASN A 108 -5.50 -6.49 -11.05
CA ASN A 108 -5.02 -6.42 -12.44
C ASN A 108 -6.06 -5.96 -13.48
N LEU A 109 -7.33 -5.71 -13.09
CA LEU A 109 -8.45 -5.50 -14.03
C LEU A 109 -8.91 -4.04 -14.17
N GLN A 110 -7.93 -3.14 -14.38
CA GLN A 110 -8.14 -1.87 -15.11
C GLN A 110 -7.28 -1.77 -16.40
N LYS A 111 -6.76 -2.89 -16.92
CA LYS A 111 -6.06 -2.96 -18.22
C LYS A 111 -7.02 -3.13 -19.43
N THR A 112 -7.97 -2.21 -19.56
CA THR A 112 -8.70 -1.86 -20.80
C THR A 112 -9.23 -0.43 -20.61
N THR A 113 -9.11 0.50 -21.57
CA THR A 113 -8.99 0.34 -23.02
C THR A 113 -7.82 1.11 -23.65
N ALA A 114 -7.13 0.45 -24.58
CA ALA A 114 -6.41 1.09 -25.68
C ALA A 114 -6.69 0.25 -26.94
N CYS A 115 -7.23 0.87 -27.99
CA CYS A 115 -7.64 0.13 -29.20
C CYS A 115 -6.43 -0.23 -30.07
N PRO A 116 -6.43 -1.41 -30.73
CA PRO A 116 -5.34 -1.82 -31.61
C PRO A 116 -5.43 -1.07 -32.95
N LEU A 117 -4.57 -0.05 -33.14
CA LEU A 117 -4.29 0.48 -34.47
C LEU A 117 -3.17 -0.34 -35.11
N VAL A 118 -3.56 -1.22 -36.03
CA VAL A 118 -2.62 -1.93 -36.91
C VAL A 118 -2.07 -0.93 -37.93
N LEU A 119 -0.75 -0.71 -37.89
CA LEU A 119 0.01 -0.32 -39.06
C LEU A 119 1.19 -1.27 -39.21
N SER A 120 1.17 -2.00 -40.32
CA SER A 120 2.28 -2.82 -40.79
C SER A 120 3.30 -1.96 -41.51
N ASP A 121 4.59 -2.26 -41.35
CA ASP A 121 5.46 -2.33 -42.52
C ASP A 121 6.54 -3.41 -42.37
N LYS A 122 7.22 -3.76 -43.46
CA LYS A 122 8.18 -4.86 -43.57
C LYS A 122 9.58 -4.37 -43.92
N SER A 123 10.57 -4.68 -43.07
CA SER A 123 11.99 -4.65 -43.46
C SER A 123 12.79 -5.77 -42.77
N HIS A 124 13.24 -6.73 -43.57
CA HIS A 124 14.36 -7.66 -43.31
C HIS A 124 15.54 -7.24 -44.22
N PRO A 125 16.75 -7.84 -44.15
CA PRO A 125 17.19 -9.02 -43.38
C PRO A 125 18.50 -8.78 -42.57
N GLU A 126 19.21 -9.90 -42.27
CA GLU A 126 20.63 -10.01 -41.88
C GLU A 126 20.99 -9.79 -40.39
N CYS A 127 22.00 -10.44 -39.79
CA CYS A 127 22.79 -11.65 -40.11
C CYS A 127 23.57 -12.09 -38.82
N GLN A 128 24.14 -13.30 -38.64
CA GLN A 128 23.93 -14.66 -39.17
C GLN A 128 24.95 -15.62 -38.47
N THR A 129 24.51 -16.78 -37.94
CA THR A 129 25.36 -17.92 -37.45
C THR A 129 26.32 -17.63 -36.26
N CYS A 130 26.90 -18.59 -35.51
CA CYS A 130 27.22 -20.02 -35.73
C CYS A 130 26.73 -20.99 -34.62
N LEU A 131 27.09 -22.27 -34.72
CA LEU A 131 26.59 -23.42 -33.91
C LEU A 131 27.74 -24.30 -33.36
N LEU A 132 27.39 -25.20 -32.41
CA LEU A 132 28.20 -26.31 -31.83
C LEU A 132 29.33 -25.84 -30.89
N ASP A 133 29.71 -26.52 -29.80
CA ASP A 133 29.28 -27.79 -29.14
C ASP A 133 29.45 -27.62 -27.58
N SER A 134 29.37 -28.54 -26.59
CA SER A 134 29.37 -30.02 -26.47
C SER A 134 28.57 -30.51 -25.22
N THR A 135 28.59 -31.83 -24.97
CA THR A 135 28.10 -32.54 -23.76
C THR A 135 29.04 -32.33 -22.54
N THR A 136 28.65 -32.37 -21.25
CA THR A 136 27.95 -33.42 -20.47
C THR A 136 27.41 -32.87 -19.14
N GLY A 137 26.44 -33.57 -18.53
CA GLY A 137 25.56 -33.05 -17.47
C GLY A 137 26.14 -32.68 -16.10
N HIS A 138 25.51 -31.66 -15.49
CA HIS A 138 25.08 -31.67 -14.09
C HIS A 138 23.86 -30.72 -13.94
N SER A 139 22.66 -31.29 -13.78
CA SER A 139 21.41 -30.53 -13.81
C SER A 139 21.05 -29.92 -12.45
N THR A 140 21.69 -28.80 -12.08
CA THR A 140 21.10 -27.87 -11.11
C THR A 140 20.04 -27.04 -11.83
N VAL A 141 18.76 -27.21 -11.46
CA VAL A 141 17.66 -26.43 -12.04
C VAL A 141 17.68 -25.02 -11.44
N ASN A 142 18.54 -24.16 -11.99
CA ASN A 142 18.39 -22.71 -11.87
C ASN A 142 17.13 -22.32 -12.65
N THR A 143 15.97 -22.40 -12.00
CA THR A 143 14.77 -21.72 -12.49
C THR A 143 15.11 -20.26 -12.74
N PRO A 144 14.79 -19.69 -13.92
CA PRO A 144 14.98 -18.27 -14.13
C PRO A 144 14.12 -17.54 -13.08
N LYS A 145 14.77 -16.83 -12.16
CA LYS A 145 14.10 -16.00 -11.16
C LYS A 145 13.20 -15.05 -11.94
N GLN A 146 11.89 -15.28 -11.89
CA GLN A 146 10.93 -14.53 -12.71
C GLN A 146 10.99 -13.07 -12.26
N SER A 147 11.73 -12.26 -13.01
CA SER A 147 11.68 -10.81 -12.92
C SER A 147 10.24 -10.40 -13.13
N SER A 148 9.60 -9.89 -12.08
CA SER A 148 8.34 -9.18 -12.19
C SER A 148 8.48 -8.17 -13.34
N PRO A 149 7.52 -8.10 -14.28
CA PRO A 149 7.64 -7.16 -15.38
C PRO A 149 7.70 -5.75 -14.80
N ASN A 150 8.69 -4.94 -15.22
CA ASN A 150 8.82 -3.55 -14.78
C ASN A 150 7.58 -2.75 -15.24
N ILE A 151 6.56 -2.67 -14.39
CA ILE A 151 5.34 -1.90 -14.63
C ILE A 151 5.67 -0.44 -14.39
N LEU A 152 6.20 0.17 -15.46
CA LEU A 152 6.56 1.57 -15.65
C LEU A 152 7.36 2.21 -14.50
N ASP A 153 8.64 2.47 -14.78
CA ASP A 153 9.48 3.35 -13.98
C ASP A 153 8.74 4.65 -13.63
N LEU A 154 8.43 4.80 -12.35
CA LEU A 154 7.68 5.92 -11.81
C LEU A 154 8.44 7.25 -11.96
N THR A 155 9.76 7.20 -11.97
CA THR A 155 10.62 8.37 -12.16
C THR A 155 10.51 8.89 -13.60
N SER A 156 10.38 7.99 -14.58
CA SER A 156 10.06 8.33 -15.97
C SER A 156 8.64 8.86 -16.12
N ILE A 157 7.63 8.29 -15.44
CA ILE A 157 6.27 8.86 -15.43
C ILE A 157 6.29 10.29 -14.90
N LEU A 158 6.98 10.55 -13.79
CA LEU A 158 7.09 11.89 -13.19
C LEU A 158 7.84 12.85 -14.12
N LYS A 159 9.02 12.48 -14.65
CA LYS A 159 9.77 13.29 -15.64
C LYS A 159 8.91 13.65 -16.86
N VAL A 160 8.30 12.66 -17.51
CA VAL A 160 7.50 12.87 -18.73
C VAL A 160 6.29 13.74 -18.43
N SER A 161 5.64 13.55 -17.27
CA SER A 161 4.49 14.36 -16.87
C SER A 161 4.89 15.80 -16.54
N GLN A 162 6.02 16.02 -15.85
CA GLN A 162 6.52 17.36 -15.55
C GLN A 162 6.93 18.14 -16.83
N VAL A 163 7.31 17.44 -17.91
CA VAL A 163 7.67 18.04 -19.21
C VAL A 163 6.45 18.27 -20.11
N ILE A 164 5.44 17.39 -20.09
CA ILE A 164 4.32 17.41 -21.06
C ILE A 164 3.00 17.93 -20.46
N ALA A 165 2.82 17.89 -19.14
CA ALA A 165 1.57 18.25 -18.48
C ALA A 165 1.58 19.71 -17.99
N GLY A 166 0.60 20.51 -18.44
CA GLY A 166 0.26 21.76 -17.76
C GLY A 166 -0.20 21.50 -16.32
N GLU A 167 -0.01 22.47 -15.43
CA GLU A 167 -0.11 22.35 -13.96
C GLU A 167 -1.33 21.55 -13.45
N ILE A 168 -2.51 21.79 -14.01
CA ILE A 168 -3.77 21.11 -13.66
C ILE A 168 -3.68 19.58 -13.90
N LYS A 169 -3.01 19.14 -14.97
CA LYS A 169 -2.79 17.72 -15.26
C LYS A 169 -1.73 17.10 -14.34
N LEU A 170 -0.67 17.85 -14.01
CA LEU A 170 0.36 17.38 -13.07
C LEU A 170 -0.23 17.19 -11.67
N LYS A 171 -1.03 18.16 -11.18
CA LYS A 171 -1.77 18.06 -9.91
C LYS A 171 -2.61 16.79 -9.81
N ASN A 172 -3.45 16.54 -10.81
CA ASN A 172 -4.35 15.38 -10.84
C ASN A 172 -3.62 14.03 -10.98
N LEU A 173 -2.37 14.03 -11.46
CA LEU A 173 -1.50 12.85 -11.46
C LEU A 173 -0.88 12.63 -10.08
N LEU A 174 -0.30 13.67 -9.48
CA LEU A 174 0.31 13.63 -8.15
C LEU A 174 -0.72 13.19 -7.10
N GLU A 175 -1.96 13.69 -7.18
CA GLU A 175 -3.07 13.26 -6.34
C GLU A 175 -3.27 11.72 -6.36
N LYS A 176 -3.42 11.16 -7.56
CA LYS A 176 -3.67 9.72 -7.75
C LYS A 176 -2.45 8.88 -7.38
N LEU A 177 -1.25 9.36 -7.70
CA LEU A 177 0.00 8.69 -7.35
C LEU A 177 0.19 8.63 -5.84
N MET A 178 0.11 9.77 -5.15
CA MET A 178 0.31 9.84 -3.71
C MET A 178 -0.72 9.00 -2.96
N LYS A 179 -1.97 8.97 -3.41
CA LYS A 179 -2.98 8.07 -2.87
C LYS A 179 -2.54 6.61 -2.97
N VAL A 180 -2.21 6.12 -4.18
CA VAL A 180 -1.79 4.73 -4.41
C VAL A 180 -0.51 4.36 -3.64
N VAL A 181 0.47 5.27 -3.54
CA VAL A 181 1.71 5.04 -2.80
C VAL A 181 1.46 4.91 -1.29
N VAL A 182 0.66 5.81 -0.71
CA VAL A 182 0.37 5.80 0.73
C VAL A 182 -0.56 4.62 1.08
N GLU A 183 -1.55 4.30 0.24
CA GLU A 183 -2.37 3.08 0.33
C GLU A 183 -1.52 1.80 0.31
N ASN A 184 -0.71 1.59 -0.74
CA ASN A 184 0.04 0.34 -0.92
C ASN A 184 1.18 0.16 0.09
N ALA A 185 1.85 1.24 0.49
CA ALA A 185 2.84 1.19 1.56
C ALA A 185 2.20 0.84 2.92
N GLY A 186 0.91 1.14 3.09
CA GLY A 186 0.25 1.17 4.39
C GLY A 186 0.73 2.34 5.25
N ALA A 187 1.06 3.47 4.64
CA ALA A 187 1.37 4.71 5.34
C ALA A 187 0.08 5.47 5.70
N GLN A 188 0.19 6.46 6.59
CA GLN A 188 -0.92 7.37 6.94
C GLN A 188 -0.70 8.76 6.35
N THR A 189 0.57 9.19 6.32
CA THR A 189 1.02 10.45 5.74
C THR A 189 2.12 10.14 4.74
N GLY A 190 2.12 10.81 3.60
CA GLY A 190 3.20 10.70 2.62
C GLY A 190 3.48 12.02 1.94
N PHE A 191 4.75 12.28 1.68
CA PHE A 191 5.24 13.47 0.98
C PHE A 191 6.05 13.04 -0.25
N LEU A 192 5.85 13.75 -1.35
CA LEU A 192 6.74 13.73 -2.51
C LEU A 192 7.51 15.05 -2.54
N LEU A 193 8.83 14.94 -2.51
CA LEU A 193 9.74 16.07 -2.68
C LEU A 193 10.38 16.01 -4.07
N LEU A 194 10.46 17.16 -4.75
CA LEU A 194 11.21 17.32 -5.99
C LEU A 194 12.44 18.20 -5.75
N ASN A 195 13.50 18.00 -6.53
CA ASN A 195 14.59 18.97 -6.61
C ASN A 195 14.21 20.05 -7.64
N ARG A 196 14.15 21.31 -7.21
CA ARG A 196 14.02 22.49 -8.07
C ARG A 196 15.21 23.41 -7.81
N ALA A 197 16.05 23.63 -8.82
CA ALA A 197 17.23 24.50 -8.76
C ALA A 197 18.14 24.24 -7.54
N ASP A 198 18.50 22.97 -7.33
CA ASP A 198 19.31 22.46 -6.22
C ASP A 198 18.72 22.64 -4.81
N THR A 199 17.42 22.95 -4.72
CA THR A 199 16.65 22.97 -3.47
C THR A 199 15.57 21.88 -3.47
N TRP A 200 15.40 21.21 -2.32
CA TRP A 200 14.31 20.26 -2.13
C TRP A 200 13.03 21.00 -1.73
N VAL A 201 11.97 20.79 -2.51
CA VAL A 201 10.64 21.35 -2.27
C VAL A 201 9.61 20.23 -2.09
N ILE A 202 8.67 20.42 -1.18
CA ILE A 202 7.52 19.54 -1.00
C ILE A 202 6.49 19.88 -2.07
N GLU A 203 6.29 18.96 -3.01
CA GLU A 203 5.43 19.14 -4.18
C GLU A 203 4.02 18.57 -3.94
N ALA A 204 3.92 17.46 -3.20
CA ALA A 204 2.64 16.88 -2.83
C ALA A 204 2.69 16.21 -1.45
N LYS A 205 1.57 16.31 -0.74
CA LYS A 205 1.30 15.71 0.57
C LYS A 205 0.00 14.93 0.49
N ALA A 206 0.00 13.66 0.86
CA ALA A 206 -1.21 12.88 1.09
C ALA A 206 -1.35 12.56 2.58
N THR A 207 -2.59 12.57 3.08
CA THR A 207 -2.90 12.19 4.45
C THR A 207 -4.24 11.46 4.50
N ILE A 208 -4.30 10.34 5.22
CA ILE A 208 -5.56 9.70 5.60
C ILE A 208 -6.25 10.63 6.60
N SER A 209 -7.37 11.25 6.21
CA SER A 209 -8.24 11.91 7.18
C SER A 209 -9.34 10.92 7.61
N THR A 210 -9.18 10.32 8.80
CA THR A 210 -10.25 9.55 9.45
C THR A 210 -11.24 10.52 10.13
N LEU A 211 -11.85 11.40 9.33
CA LEU A 211 -13.01 12.16 9.75
C LEU A 211 -14.22 11.23 9.68
N PHE A 212 -14.67 10.75 10.85
CA PHE A 212 -15.83 9.87 10.99
C PHE A 212 -17.15 10.64 10.77
N THR A 213 -17.38 11.11 9.55
CA THR A 213 -18.71 11.52 9.06
C THR A 213 -19.45 10.31 8.52
N LEU A 214 -20.68 10.09 8.97
CA LEU A 214 -21.40 8.81 8.88
C LEU A 214 -21.70 8.28 7.46
N ASP A 215 -21.54 9.11 6.42
CA ASP A 215 -21.99 8.81 5.06
C ASP A 215 -20.87 8.81 3.99
N THR A 216 -19.60 9.01 4.36
CA THR A 216 -18.48 9.07 3.41
C THR A 216 -17.40 8.00 3.65
N GLN A 217 -16.89 7.43 2.54
CA GLN A 217 -15.71 6.56 2.54
C GLN A 217 -14.48 7.36 2.99
N ASN A 218 -13.49 6.72 3.63
CA ASN A 218 -12.21 7.34 4.05
C ASN A 218 -11.73 8.44 3.08
N GLU A 219 -11.94 9.71 3.44
CA GLU A 219 -11.57 10.82 2.56
C GLU A 219 -10.07 11.09 2.68
N TRP A 220 -9.35 10.45 1.76
CA TRP A 220 -7.97 10.73 1.42
C TRP A 220 -7.83 12.19 0.98
N ARG A 221 -7.21 13.02 1.82
CA ARG A 221 -6.93 14.41 1.47
C ARG A 221 -5.52 14.47 0.91
N VAL A 222 -5.42 14.73 -0.40
CA VAL A 222 -4.15 14.95 -1.08
C VAL A 222 -4.02 16.43 -1.42
N GLU A 223 -3.10 17.09 -0.73
CA GLU A 223 -2.77 18.49 -0.88
C GLU A 223 -1.52 18.59 -1.75
N THR A 224 -1.70 18.86 -3.04
CA THR A 224 -0.61 19.30 -3.91
C THR A 224 -0.22 20.71 -3.50
N LEU A 225 1.00 20.86 -2.99
CA LEU A 225 1.53 22.11 -2.48
C LEU A 225 2.19 22.89 -3.61
N GLN A 226 2.23 24.22 -3.50
CA GLN A 226 2.94 25.07 -4.46
C GLN A 226 4.44 25.11 -4.13
N SER A 227 5.06 23.92 -4.13
CA SER A 227 6.51 23.72 -3.96
C SER A 227 7.09 24.38 -2.70
N THR A 228 6.52 24.08 -1.53
CA THR A 228 7.00 24.61 -0.24
C THR A 228 8.43 24.17 0.03
N ILE A 229 9.33 25.08 0.40
CA ILE A 229 10.75 24.78 0.64
C ILE A 229 10.89 23.89 1.89
N LEU A 230 11.73 22.85 1.80
CA LEU A 230 11.95 21.88 2.88
C LEU A 230 12.41 22.52 4.21
N THR A 231 13.18 23.60 4.16
CA THR A 231 13.67 24.32 5.36
C THR A 231 12.57 25.01 6.16
N ASP A 232 11.45 25.32 5.50
CA ASP A 232 10.40 26.19 6.03
C ASP A 232 9.23 25.35 6.58
N SER A 233 9.35 24.01 6.53
CA SER A 233 8.33 23.05 6.89
C SER A 233 8.75 22.18 8.07
N GLU A 234 7.99 22.25 9.16
CA GLU A 234 8.09 21.28 10.27
C GLU A 234 7.25 20.01 10.02
N GLU A 235 6.83 19.72 8.78
CA GLU A 235 5.93 18.60 8.50
C GLU A 235 6.60 17.24 8.29
N LEU A 236 7.92 17.18 8.09
CA LEU A 236 8.70 15.95 7.93
C LEU A 236 10.15 16.11 8.44
N SER A 237 10.88 15.02 8.71
CA SER A 237 12.29 15.07 9.12
C SER A 237 13.20 15.53 7.97
N THR A 238 13.76 16.74 8.12
CA THR A 238 14.72 17.29 7.16
C THR A 238 16.05 16.53 7.20
N GLY A 239 16.44 15.99 8.37
CA GLY A 239 17.65 15.20 8.54
C GLY A 239 17.63 13.89 7.73
N ILE A 240 16.50 13.18 7.74
CA ILE A 240 16.30 11.97 6.93
C ILE A 240 16.37 12.30 5.44
N VAL A 241 15.65 13.33 4.98
CA VAL A 241 15.64 13.71 3.56
C VAL A 241 17.04 14.13 3.08
N HIS A 242 17.78 14.93 3.87
CA HIS A 242 19.15 15.31 3.50
C HIS A 242 20.13 14.14 3.51
N TYR A 243 19.92 13.13 4.36
CA TYR A 243 20.70 11.89 4.30
C TYR A 243 20.42 11.16 2.97
N VAL A 244 19.16 10.85 2.66
CA VAL A 244 18.74 10.15 1.43
C VAL A 244 19.18 10.91 0.17
N ALA A 245 19.03 12.24 0.16
CA ALA A 245 19.47 13.09 -0.95
C ALA A 245 20.98 13.02 -1.22
N ARG A 246 21.79 12.80 -0.19
CA ARG A 246 23.26 12.76 -0.26
C ARG A 246 23.81 11.36 -0.54
N THR A 247 23.22 10.31 0.06
CA THR A 247 23.72 8.94 -0.07
C THR A 247 23.10 8.17 -1.23
N LYS A 248 21.87 8.53 -1.65
CA LYS A 248 21.01 7.73 -2.54
C LYS A 248 20.57 6.39 -1.92
N GLU A 249 20.76 6.21 -0.61
CA GLU A 249 20.35 5.02 0.14
C GLU A 249 18.94 5.20 0.71
N TYR A 250 18.33 4.10 1.13
CA TYR A 250 16.95 4.07 1.65
C TYR A 250 17.00 4.11 3.17
N VAL A 251 16.12 4.89 3.81
CA VAL A 251 16.02 4.96 5.27
C VAL A 251 14.72 4.30 5.70
N ILE A 252 14.84 3.16 6.40
CA ILE A 252 13.70 2.39 6.93
C ILE A 252 13.83 2.39 8.46
N LEU A 253 12.93 3.10 9.15
CA LEU A 253 12.87 3.13 10.61
C LEU A 253 11.63 2.37 11.07
N ASN A 254 11.85 1.27 11.79
CA ASN A 254 10.76 0.41 12.29
C ASN A 254 10.10 0.96 13.58
N ASP A 255 10.84 1.74 14.37
CA ASP A 255 10.35 2.53 15.51
C ASP A 255 11.16 3.84 15.53
N ALA A 256 10.78 4.83 14.71
CA ALA A 256 11.58 6.04 14.49
C ALA A 256 11.75 6.89 15.76
N ALA A 257 10.82 6.78 16.71
CA ALA A 257 10.93 7.39 18.03
C ALA A 257 12.03 6.76 18.92
N LYS A 258 12.40 5.50 18.70
CA LYS A 258 13.33 4.74 19.57
C LYS A 258 14.59 4.20 18.90
N MET A 259 14.64 4.13 17.56
CA MET A 259 15.69 3.43 16.81
C MET A 259 16.18 4.25 15.61
N GLY A 260 17.47 4.10 15.31
CA GLY A 260 18.16 4.79 14.21
C GLY A 260 18.83 6.10 14.64
N HIS A 261 19.53 6.74 13.70
CA HIS A 261 20.34 7.94 13.96
C HIS A 261 19.54 9.25 14.00
N PHE A 262 18.23 9.20 13.72
CA PHE A 262 17.37 10.37 13.53
C PHE A 262 16.43 10.66 14.71
N THR A 263 16.53 9.91 15.81
CA THR A 263 15.70 10.08 17.02
C THR A 263 15.76 11.49 17.63
N ASN A 264 16.83 12.24 17.38
CA ASN A 264 17.04 13.62 17.84
C ASN A 264 16.58 14.70 16.83
N ASP A 265 15.99 14.33 15.69
CA ASP A 265 15.41 15.30 14.75
C ASP A 265 14.19 15.99 15.40
N SER A 266 14.06 17.32 15.24
CA SER A 266 12.97 18.11 15.81
C SER A 266 11.59 17.56 15.42
N HIS A 267 11.45 17.06 14.20
CA HIS A 267 10.20 16.45 13.73
C HIS A 267 9.88 15.16 14.51
N ILE A 268 10.84 14.24 14.60
CA ILE A 268 10.67 12.94 15.24
C ILE A 268 10.43 13.10 16.74
N LEU A 269 11.10 14.06 17.39
CA LEU A 269 10.84 14.43 18.78
C LEU A 269 9.40 14.99 18.98
N LYS A 270 8.88 15.78 18.04
CA LYS A 270 7.53 16.38 18.11
C LYS A 270 6.40 15.41 17.79
N ARG A 271 6.53 14.59 16.73
CA ARG A 271 5.46 13.70 16.25
C ARG A 271 5.57 12.25 16.71
N GLN A 272 6.76 11.79 17.10
CA GLN A 272 7.03 10.41 17.52
C GLN A 272 6.43 9.34 16.55
N PRO A 273 6.71 9.42 15.22
CA PRO A 273 6.19 8.44 14.27
C PRO A 273 6.71 7.03 14.59
N LYS A 274 5.88 6.01 14.34
CA LYS A 274 6.27 4.61 14.60
C LYS A 274 7.12 4.09 13.45
N SER A 275 6.56 3.92 12.27
CA SER A 275 7.33 3.56 11.07
C SER A 275 7.60 4.81 10.21
N VAL A 276 8.82 4.93 9.69
CA VAL A 276 9.18 5.92 8.64
C VAL A 276 9.92 5.21 7.51
N LEU A 277 9.56 5.52 6.26
CA LEU A 277 10.27 5.11 5.05
C LEU A 277 10.61 6.37 4.24
N CYS A 278 11.90 6.61 4.01
CA CYS A 278 12.36 7.63 3.07
C CYS A 278 13.17 6.99 1.95
N ALA A 279 12.85 7.40 0.72
CA ALA A 279 13.11 6.63 -0.48
C ALA A 279 13.49 7.54 -1.67
N PRO A 280 14.70 7.43 -2.22
CA PRO A 280 15.11 8.19 -3.40
C PRO A 280 14.52 7.57 -4.68
N LEU A 281 13.82 8.38 -5.45
CA LEU A 281 13.45 8.06 -6.83
C LEU A 281 14.63 8.41 -7.74
N ILE A 282 15.31 7.39 -8.27
CA ILE A 282 16.51 7.54 -9.09
C ILE A 282 16.18 7.28 -10.56
N ASN A 283 16.63 8.17 -11.46
CA ASN A 283 16.56 7.99 -12.91
C ASN A 283 17.95 8.26 -13.50
N GLN A 284 18.50 7.34 -14.29
CA GLN A 284 19.82 7.48 -14.92
C GLN A 284 20.95 7.81 -13.91
N GLY A 285 20.85 7.30 -12.67
CA GLY A 285 21.81 7.54 -11.59
C GLY A 285 21.64 8.86 -10.81
N HIS A 286 20.69 9.72 -11.19
CA HIS A 286 20.37 10.97 -10.49
C HIS A 286 19.05 10.85 -9.72
N ILE A 287 18.98 11.41 -8.50
CA ILE A 287 17.71 11.47 -7.76
C ILE A 287 16.81 12.52 -8.44
N THR A 288 15.64 12.13 -8.92
CA THR A 288 14.62 13.03 -9.48
C THR A 288 13.67 13.56 -8.41
N ALA A 289 13.38 12.72 -7.42
CA ALA A 289 12.43 12.99 -6.36
C ALA A 289 12.75 12.15 -5.12
N ILE A 290 12.16 12.48 -3.98
CA ILE A 290 12.23 11.68 -2.74
C ILE A 290 10.82 11.46 -2.22
N PHE A 291 10.47 10.21 -1.91
CA PHE A 291 9.32 9.90 -1.06
C PHE A 291 9.74 9.93 0.41
N TYR A 292 8.86 10.44 1.26
CA TYR A 292 8.96 10.32 2.71
C TYR A 292 7.57 9.94 3.26
N LEU A 293 7.46 8.75 3.86
CA LEU A 293 6.19 8.13 4.27
C LEU A 293 6.21 7.82 5.78
N GLU A 294 5.12 8.12 6.48
CA GLU A 294 4.97 7.92 7.93
C GLU A 294 3.78 7.02 8.27
N ASN A 295 3.94 6.19 9.30
CA ASN A 295 2.84 5.48 9.96
C ASN A 295 3.00 5.59 11.49
N ASN A 296 1.95 6.02 12.18
CA ASN A 296 1.89 6.23 13.63
C ASN A 296 1.06 5.14 14.34
N TRP A 297 0.35 4.29 13.61
CA TRP A 297 -0.40 3.14 14.14
C TRP A 297 0.49 1.92 14.39
N ALA A 298 1.38 1.56 13.48
CA ALA A 298 2.19 0.34 13.53
C ALA A 298 3.70 0.59 13.40
N THR A 299 4.49 -0.19 14.14
CA THR A 299 5.94 -0.35 13.95
C THR A 299 6.23 -1.38 12.86
N GLY A 300 7.38 -1.27 12.20
CA GLY A 300 7.88 -2.27 11.24
C GLY A 300 7.03 -2.48 9.97
N ILE A 301 6.15 -1.53 9.60
CA ILE A 301 5.19 -1.77 8.51
C ILE A 301 5.81 -1.70 7.11
N PHE A 302 6.96 -1.05 6.96
CA PHE A 302 7.67 -0.88 5.68
C PHE A 302 8.66 -2.03 5.43
N THR A 303 8.14 -3.22 5.20
CA THR A 303 8.94 -4.42 4.90
C THR A 303 9.44 -4.43 3.45
N GLN A 304 10.52 -5.19 3.17
CA GLN A 304 11.12 -5.27 1.84
C GLN A 304 10.10 -5.63 0.75
N ASN A 305 9.25 -6.63 0.98
CA ASN A 305 8.21 -7.05 0.03
C ASN A 305 7.21 -5.92 -0.30
N ARG A 306 6.99 -4.95 0.60
CA ARG A 306 6.15 -3.76 0.33
C ARG A 306 6.90 -2.70 -0.48
N ILE A 307 8.20 -2.53 -0.23
CA ILE A 307 9.08 -1.65 -1.02
C ILE A 307 9.19 -2.19 -2.46
N GLU A 308 9.32 -3.51 -2.62
CA GLU A 308 9.26 -4.19 -3.92
C GLU A 308 7.90 -3.99 -4.62
N MET A 309 6.78 -4.02 -3.88
CA MET A 309 5.44 -3.72 -4.44
C MET A 309 5.21 -2.24 -4.77
N LEU A 310 6.06 -1.31 -4.29
CA LEU A 310 6.10 0.07 -4.78
C LEU A 310 6.91 0.20 -6.09
N ASN A 311 7.36 -0.91 -6.67
CA ASN A 311 8.32 -0.99 -7.79
C ASN A 311 9.62 -0.21 -7.53
N LEU A 312 9.98 -0.09 -6.25
CA LEU A 312 11.05 0.77 -5.76
C LEU A 312 12.30 -0.09 -5.47
N THR A 313 12.84 -0.69 -6.54
CA THR A 313 13.75 -1.84 -6.43
C THR A 313 15.23 -1.55 -6.67
N ASP A 314 15.60 -0.36 -7.14
CA ASP A 314 17.00 0.03 -7.39
C ASP A 314 17.72 0.51 -6.11
N GLY A 315 17.29 0.01 -4.95
CA GLY A 315 17.79 0.39 -3.63
C GLY A 315 18.48 -0.75 -2.90
N HIS A 316 19.72 -0.53 -2.48
CA HIS A 316 20.29 -1.29 -1.37
C HIS A 316 19.75 -0.73 -0.06
N CYS A 317 19.19 -1.62 0.78
CA CYS A 317 18.73 -1.31 2.12
C CYS A 317 19.78 -1.78 3.14
N TYR A 318 20.04 -0.95 4.15
CA TYR A 318 20.95 -1.21 5.28
C TYR A 318 20.21 -1.02 6.61
#